data_AF-A0A495SM24-F1
#
_entry.id   AF-A0A495SM24-F1
#
_cell.length_a   1.000
_cell.length_b   1.000
_cell.length_c   1.000
_cell.angle_alpha   90.00
_cell.angle_beta   90.00
_cell.angle_gamma   90.00
#
_symmetry.space_group_name_H-M   'P 1'
#
loop_
_entity.id
_entity.type
_entity.pdbx_description
1 polymer ?
#
loop_
_entity_poly.entity_id
_entity_poly.type
_entity_poly.pdbx_seq_one_letter_code
_entity_poly.pdbx_strand_id
1 'polypeptide(L)'
;MINPTVKKFFLKNGLSTKALQVLSDTVMGSLEENATEEDINEKCKLFEPLAKTFQSEADSRVQAALKKKEQEGNDNDDDGADEHEPEPASGKPSKKAKADPLLAAIENLTKTVQGIQTAQAVKSNNEKVIEGLKGLKMSEQEIESVMMGRSFEKEEEIEEFIAKQGELYSQITQSRTEAAAGEGYKPVTSVGNQTSAQKKSDIEEFNKAF
;
A
#
# COMPACT_ATOMS: atom_id res chain seq x y z
N MET A 1 19.52 8.01 -17.73
CA MET A 1 19.40 8.54 -19.11
C MET A 1 17.92 8.77 -19.36
N ILE A 2 17.50 9.97 -19.76
CA ILE A 2 16.05 10.28 -19.89
C ILE A 2 15.52 9.63 -21.17
N ASN A 3 14.48 8.80 -21.06
CA ASN A 3 13.80 8.22 -22.21
C ASN A 3 13.24 9.35 -23.11
N PRO A 4 13.50 9.34 -24.43
CA PRO A 4 13.11 10.42 -25.33
C PRO A 4 11.59 10.61 -25.43
N THR A 5 10.80 9.54 -25.33
CA THR A 5 9.33 9.57 -25.37
C THR A 5 8.77 10.26 -24.12
N VAL A 6 9.27 9.89 -22.93
CA VAL A 6 8.92 10.54 -21.66
C VAL A 6 9.33 12.01 -21.67
N LYS A 7 10.56 12.30 -22.13
CA LYS A 7 11.06 13.67 -22.25
C LYS A 7 10.14 14.51 -23.12
N LYS A 8 9.76 14.02 -24.30
CA LYS A 8 8.87 14.74 -25.23
C LYS A 8 7.48 14.96 -24.65
N PHE A 9 6.94 13.97 -23.94
CA PHE A 9 5.62 14.05 -23.32
C PHE A 9 5.55 15.10 -22.20
N PHE A 10 6.60 15.21 -21.39
CA PHE A 10 6.61 16.09 -20.20
C PHE A 10 7.38 17.41 -20.39
N LEU A 11 8.09 17.61 -21.51
CA LEU A 11 8.79 18.87 -21.80
C LEU A 11 7.84 20.08 -21.76
N LYS A 12 6.61 19.88 -22.23
CA LYS A 12 5.54 20.89 -22.25
C LYS A 12 5.14 21.39 -20.85
N ASN A 13 5.49 20.66 -19.78
CA ASN A 13 5.11 20.99 -18.41
C ASN A 13 6.21 21.75 -17.64
N GLY A 14 7.28 22.20 -18.32
CA GLY A 14 8.31 23.06 -17.71
C GLY A 14 9.12 22.40 -16.59
N LEU A 15 9.17 21.07 -16.54
CA LEU A 15 9.86 20.33 -15.48
C LEU A 15 11.38 20.42 -15.58
N SER A 16 12.05 20.45 -14.43
CA SER A 16 13.52 20.43 -14.35
C SER A 16 14.09 19.11 -14.90
N THR A 17 15.34 19.13 -15.38
CA THR A 17 16.02 17.92 -15.89
C THR A 17 16.08 16.79 -14.87
N LYS A 18 16.21 17.12 -13.57
CA LYS A 18 16.17 16.13 -12.49
C LYS A 18 14.77 15.52 -12.33
N ALA A 19 13.72 16.33 -12.37
CA ALA A 19 12.34 15.83 -12.30
C ALA A 19 11.99 14.96 -13.51
N LEU A 20 12.43 15.35 -14.70
CA LEU A 20 12.26 14.55 -15.93
C LEU A 20 13.00 13.22 -15.86
N GLN A 21 14.20 13.18 -15.25
CA GLN A 21 14.94 11.94 -15.03
C GLN A 21 14.19 11.01 -14.07
N VAL A 22 13.71 11.53 -12.93
CA VAL A 22 12.94 10.73 -11.96
C VAL A 22 11.65 10.19 -12.58
N LEU A 23 10.90 11.01 -13.33
CA LEU A 23 9.69 10.56 -14.04
C LEU A 23 10.02 9.52 -15.10
N SER A 24 11.11 9.70 -15.84
CA SER A 24 11.58 8.71 -16.81
C SER A 24 11.91 7.39 -16.14
N ASP A 25 12.65 7.40 -15.04
CA ASP A 25 13.05 6.16 -14.34
C ASP A 25 11.82 5.48 -13.72
N THR A 26 10.84 6.25 -13.23
CA THR A 26 9.59 5.72 -12.69
C THR A 26 8.69 5.12 -13.76
N VAL A 27 8.52 5.80 -14.90
CA VAL A 27 7.72 5.30 -16.03
C VAL A 27 8.36 4.03 -16.58
N MET A 28 9.67 4.06 -16.85
CA MET A 28 10.40 2.91 -17.38
C MET A 28 10.47 1.75 -16.40
N GLY A 29 10.62 2.01 -15.09
CA GLY A 29 10.62 0.97 -14.06
C GLY A 29 9.25 0.31 -13.82
N SER A 30 8.17 0.92 -14.35
CA SER A 30 6.80 0.38 -14.27
C SER A 30 6.36 -0.40 -15.50
N LEU A 31 7.27 -0.58 -16.46
CA LEU A 31 7.01 -1.22 -17.76
C LEU A 31 7.77 -2.55 -17.85
N GLU A 32 7.19 -3.51 -18.56
CA GLU A 32 7.85 -4.79 -18.87
C GLU A 32 8.95 -4.60 -19.92
N GLU A 33 9.91 -5.53 -19.99
CA GLU A 33 11.11 -5.41 -20.85
C GLU A 33 10.83 -5.22 -22.35
N ASN A 34 9.60 -5.51 -22.81
CA ASN A 34 9.15 -5.38 -24.20
C ASN A 34 8.11 -4.27 -24.42
N ALA A 35 8.02 -3.29 -23.52
CA ALA A 35 7.04 -2.23 -23.63
C ALA A 35 7.19 -1.40 -24.91
N THR A 36 6.06 -1.15 -25.57
CA THR A 36 5.95 -0.35 -26.79
C THR A 36 5.92 1.15 -26.49
N GLU A 37 6.08 1.98 -27.51
CA GLU A 37 5.93 3.43 -27.36
C GLU A 37 4.49 3.83 -26.95
N GLU A 38 3.48 3.05 -27.35
CA GLU A 38 2.11 3.23 -26.87
C GLU A 38 2.01 3.01 -25.36
N ASP A 39 2.62 1.95 -24.82
CA ASP A 39 2.61 1.63 -23.38
C ASP A 39 3.28 2.73 -22.55
N ILE A 40 4.40 3.26 -23.05
CA ILE A 40 5.09 4.41 -22.44
C ILE A 40 4.16 5.63 -22.40
N ASN A 41 3.45 5.91 -23.48
CA ASN A 41 2.53 7.05 -23.55
C ASN A 41 1.31 6.88 -22.62
N GLU A 42 0.75 5.69 -22.50
CA GLU A 42 -0.34 5.43 -21.55
C GLU A 42 0.09 5.64 -20.10
N LYS A 43 1.27 5.15 -19.73
CA LYS A 43 1.83 5.42 -18.41
C LYS A 43 2.11 6.91 -18.21
N CYS A 44 2.65 7.60 -19.23
CA CYS A 44 2.86 9.05 -19.15
C CYS A 44 1.56 9.83 -18.90
N LYS A 45 0.43 9.41 -19.48
CA LYS A 45 -0.89 10.03 -19.20
C LYS A 45 -1.29 9.90 -17.73
N LEU A 46 -0.99 8.78 -17.07
CA LEU A 46 -1.28 8.60 -15.64
C LEU A 46 -0.51 9.58 -14.76
N PHE A 47 0.71 9.95 -15.17
CA PHE A 47 1.56 10.92 -14.45
C PHE A 47 1.36 12.37 -14.92
N GLU A 48 0.53 12.62 -15.94
CA GLU A 48 0.23 13.96 -16.45
C GLU A 48 -0.38 14.90 -15.38
N PRO A 49 -1.35 14.47 -14.54
CA PRO A 49 -1.90 15.32 -13.50
C PRO A 49 -0.86 15.78 -12.48
N LEU A 50 0.08 14.89 -12.13
CA LEU A 50 1.18 15.20 -11.22
C LEU A 50 2.08 16.28 -11.83
N ALA A 51 2.45 16.13 -13.10
CA ALA A 51 3.28 17.11 -13.79
C ALA A 51 2.61 18.48 -13.96
N LYS A 52 1.29 18.53 -14.21
CA LYS A 52 0.51 19.79 -14.25
C LYS A 52 0.46 20.50 -12.91
N THR A 53 0.47 19.75 -11.80
CA THR A 53 0.48 20.31 -10.45
C THR A 53 1.82 21.01 -10.19
N PHE A 54 2.94 20.38 -10.53
CA PHE A 54 4.27 20.99 -10.43
C PHE A 54 4.41 22.24 -11.32
N GLN A 55 3.86 22.21 -12.54
CA GLN A 55 3.83 23.39 -13.40
C GLN A 55 3.05 24.54 -12.77
N SER A 56 1.86 24.26 -12.24
CA SER A 56 1.01 25.28 -11.60
C SER A 56 1.67 25.92 -10.39
N GLU A 57 2.43 25.13 -9.62
CA GLU A 57 3.21 25.63 -8.48
C GLU A 57 4.40 26.49 -8.95
N ALA A 58 5.13 26.04 -9.97
CA ALA A 58 6.23 26.81 -10.55
C ALA A 58 5.74 28.15 -11.11
N ASP A 59 4.63 28.15 -11.85
CA ASP A 59 4.00 29.35 -12.39
C ASP A 59 3.53 30.29 -11.26
N SER A 60 2.97 29.74 -10.17
CA SER A 60 2.57 30.52 -9.00
C SER A 60 3.76 31.19 -8.31
N ARG A 61 4.90 30.50 -8.17
CA ARG A 61 6.14 31.06 -7.60
C ARG A 61 6.72 32.16 -8.49
N VAL A 62 6.71 31.98 -9.81
CA VAL A 62 7.15 33.00 -10.78
C VAL A 62 6.24 34.23 -10.71
N GLN A 63 4.93 34.05 -10.68
CA GLN A 63 3.99 35.16 -10.51
C GLN A 63 4.17 35.88 -9.17
N ALA A 64 4.42 35.16 -8.08
CA ALA A 64 4.70 35.76 -6.78
C ALA A 64 6.00 36.56 -6.77
N ALA A 65 7.05 36.07 -7.45
CA ALA A 65 8.31 36.79 -7.62
C ALA A 65 8.17 38.03 -8.50
N LEU A 66 7.37 37.95 -9.58
CA LEU A 66 7.07 39.10 -10.45
C LEU A 66 6.26 40.17 -9.70
N LYS A 67 5.22 39.77 -8.94
CA LYS A 67 4.44 40.72 -8.11
C LYS A 67 5.28 41.40 -7.03
N LYS A 68 6.25 40.70 -6.43
CA LYS A 68 7.19 41.32 -5.48
C LYS A 68 8.09 42.35 -6.16
N LYS A 69 8.58 42.06 -7.37
CA LYS A 69 9.36 43.03 -8.16
C LYS A 69 8.55 44.25 -8.62
N GLU A 70 7.28 44.07 -8.94
CA GLU A 70 6.39 45.20 -9.28
C GLU A 70 6.08 46.07 -8.06
N GLN A 71 6.05 45.50 -6.84
CA GLN A 71 5.92 46.28 -5.61
C GLN A 71 7.22 47.00 -5.20
N GLU A 72 8.39 46.40 -5.43
CA GLU A 72 9.68 47.06 -5.19
C GLU A 72 10.02 48.13 -6.25
N GLY A 73 9.33 48.14 -7.39
CA GLY A 73 9.55 49.11 -8.47
C GLY A 73 8.79 50.44 -8.33
N ASN A 74 8.07 50.66 -7.23
CA ASN A 74 7.19 51.83 -7.08
C ASN A 74 7.47 52.72 -5.85
N ASP A 75 8.60 52.51 -5.16
CA ASP A 75 9.06 53.41 -4.10
C ASP A 75 10.22 54.28 -4.63
N ASN A 76 9.87 55.40 -5.27
CA ASN A 76 10.75 56.55 -5.41
C ASN A 76 10.32 57.63 -4.41
N ASP A 77 11.32 58.17 -3.72
CA ASP A 77 11.35 59.35 -2.84
C ASP A 77 10.57 59.19 -1.51
N ASP A 78 11.10 59.42 -0.31
CA ASP A 78 12.04 60.48 0.12
C ASP A 78 12.52 60.23 1.57
N ASP A 79 13.75 60.66 1.85
CA ASP A 79 14.40 61.04 3.12
C ASP A 79 14.41 60.19 4.42
N GLY A 80 15.63 60.12 4.99
CA GLY A 80 15.82 60.13 6.45
C GLY A 80 16.71 59.02 7.02
N ALA A 81 18.02 59.26 7.08
CA ALA A 81 18.95 58.52 7.93
C ALA A 81 18.63 58.73 9.42
N ASP A 82 18.62 57.65 10.22
CA ASP A 82 19.29 57.66 11.53
C ASP A 82 19.55 56.23 12.03
N GLU A 83 20.79 56.00 12.46
CA GLU A 83 21.25 54.78 13.11
C GLU A 83 20.71 54.75 14.55
N HIS A 84 19.80 53.83 14.86
CA HIS A 84 19.63 53.36 16.22
C HIS A 84 19.13 51.93 16.22
N GLU A 85 19.98 50.99 16.60
CA GLU A 85 19.56 49.74 17.22
C GLU A 85 18.81 50.06 18.52
N PRO A 86 17.66 49.40 18.76
CA PRO A 86 17.37 48.99 20.12
C PRO A 86 17.04 47.50 20.19
N GLU A 87 17.70 46.85 21.15
CA GLU A 87 17.43 45.51 21.66
C GLU A 87 15.93 45.25 21.94
N PRO A 88 15.49 43.98 21.88
CA PRO A 88 14.08 43.65 21.78
C PRO A 88 13.34 43.87 23.09
N ALA A 89 12.54 44.93 23.15
CA ALA A 89 11.52 45.08 24.17
C ALA A 89 10.46 43.96 24.03
N SER A 90 10.28 43.21 25.12
CA SER A 90 9.25 42.19 25.29
C SER A 90 7.87 42.75 24.94
N GLY A 91 7.32 42.33 23.80
CA GLY A 91 6.05 42.84 23.30
C GLY A 91 5.16 41.74 22.76
N LYS A 92 4.23 41.27 23.61
CA LYS A 92 2.98 40.56 23.27
C LYS A 92 3.10 39.22 22.51
N PRO A 93 2.18 38.27 22.73
CA PRO A 93 2.12 37.06 21.92
C PRO A 93 1.90 37.49 20.47
N SER A 94 2.90 37.20 19.64
CA SER A 94 2.88 37.45 18.21
C SER A 94 1.54 36.93 17.67
N LYS A 95 0.79 37.81 17.02
CA LYS A 95 -0.43 37.47 16.27
C LYS A 95 -0.15 36.17 15.54
N LYS A 96 -0.96 35.14 15.82
CA LYS A 96 -1.02 33.87 15.09
C LYS A 96 -0.47 34.07 13.69
N ALA A 97 0.73 33.54 13.43
CA ALA A 97 1.18 33.33 12.07
C ALA A 97 0.01 32.64 11.38
N LYS A 98 -0.65 33.33 10.44
CA LYS A 98 -1.67 32.70 9.61
C LYS A 98 -0.93 31.52 8.98
N ALA A 99 -1.21 30.31 9.45
CA ALA A 99 -0.65 29.10 8.88
C ALA A 99 -0.87 29.24 7.37
N ASP A 100 0.23 29.33 6.63
CA ASP A 100 0.18 29.58 5.20
C ASP A 100 -0.74 28.51 4.61
N PRO A 101 -1.85 28.87 3.93
CA PRO A 101 -2.80 27.89 3.42
C PRO A 101 -2.13 26.86 2.49
N LEU A 102 -0.99 27.22 1.88
CA LEU A 102 -0.15 26.30 1.14
C LEU A 102 0.53 25.27 2.06
N LEU A 103 1.05 25.70 3.21
CA LEU A 103 1.67 24.80 4.20
C LEU A 103 0.64 23.81 4.77
N ALA A 104 -0.58 24.27 5.05
CA ALA A 104 -1.68 23.41 5.50
C ALA A 104 -2.12 22.41 4.40
N ALA A 105 -2.12 22.85 3.13
CA ALA A 105 -2.40 21.96 2.01
C ALA A 105 -1.30 20.90 1.83
N ILE A 106 -0.03 21.28 1.97
CA ILE A 106 1.13 20.37 1.94
C ILE A 106 1.04 19.35 3.07
N GLU A 107 0.77 19.77 4.32
CA GLU A 107 0.62 18.86 5.45
C GLU A 107 -0.52 17.83 5.24
N ASN A 108 -1.65 18.26 4.69
CA ASN A 108 -2.76 17.36 4.37
C ASN A 108 -2.41 16.38 3.25
N LEU A 109 -1.70 16.84 2.22
CA LEU A 109 -1.21 15.96 1.16
C LEU A 109 -0.21 14.94 1.70
N THR A 110 0.74 15.36 2.54
CA THR A 110 1.71 14.46 3.17
C THR A 110 1.02 13.38 3.99
N LYS A 111 0.03 13.76 4.83
CA LYS A 111 -0.77 12.79 5.60
C LYS A 111 -1.53 11.82 4.70
N THR A 112 -2.09 12.32 3.60
CA THR A 112 -2.83 11.48 2.64
C THR A 112 -1.90 10.49 1.95
N VAL A 113 -0.73 10.93 1.50
CA VAL A 113 0.27 10.07 0.84
C VAL A 113 0.82 9.03 1.81
N GLN A 114 1.12 9.41 3.05
CA GLN A 114 1.53 8.47 4.09
C GLN A 114 0.44 7.44 4.39
N GLY A 115 -0.83 7.87 4.47
CA GLY A 115 -1.97 6.97 4.65
C GLY A 115 -2.11 5.97 3.49
N ILE A 116 -1.94 6.42 2.25
CA ILE A 116 -1.98 5.54 1.06
C ILE A 116 -0.82 4.54 1.09
N GLN A 117 0.40 4.98 1.38
CA GLN A 117 1.57 4.10 1.47
C GLN A 117 1.38 3.02 2.54
N THR A 118 0.86 3.42 3.70
CA THR A 118 0.58 2.47 4.80
C THR A 118 -0.50 1.48 4.40
N ALA A 119 -1.59 1.93 3.77
CA ALA A 119 -2.66 1.06 3.29
C ALA A 119 -2.18 0.08 2.19
N GLN A 120 -1.28 0.51 1.31
CA GLN A 120 -0.70 -0.34 0.29
C GLN A 120 0.26 -1.38 0.90
N ALA A 121 1.08 -0.99 1.87
CA ALA A 121 1.94 -1.91 2.61
C ALA A 121 1.11 -2.99 3.32
N VAL A 122 0.04 -2.59 4.02
CA VAL A 122 -0.89 -3.53 4.68
C VAL A 122 -1.54 -4.48 3.68
N LYS A 123 -1.97 -4.01 2.50
CA LYS A 123 -2.52 -4.87 1.45
C LYS A 123 -1.50 -5.91 0.97
N SER A 124 -0.28 -5.47 0.65
CA SER A 124 0.78 -6.36 0.19
C SER A 124 1.15 -7.39 1.27
N ASN A 125 1.18 -6.98 2.53
CA ASN A 125 1.43 -7.87 3.66
C ASN A 125 0.30 -8.88 3.85
N ASN A 126 -0.97 -8.47 3.73
CA ASN A 126 -2.12 -9.37 3.77
C ASN A 126 -2.07 -10.41 2.63
N GLU A 127 -1.63 -10.02 1.44
CA GLU A 127 -1.44 -10.93 0.30
C GLU A 127 -0.37 -11.99 0.60
N LYS A 128 0.78 -11.59 1.17
CA LYS A 128 1.82 -12.53 1.61
C LYS A 128 1.31 -13.55 2.62
N VAL A 129 0.47 -13.11 3.58
CA VAL A 129 -0.14 -14.01 4.55
C VAL A 129 -1.07 -15.00 3.86
N ILE A 130 -1.92 -14.54 2.95
CA ILE A 130 -2.81 -15.41 2.17
C ILE A 130 -2.01 -16.46 1.40
N GLU A 131 -0.92 -16.06 0.75
CA GLU A 131 -0.04 -16.99 0.02
C GLU A 131 0.61 -18.02 0.96
N GLY A 132 1.12 -17.57 2.11
CA GLY A 132 1.69 -18.46 3.14
C GLY A 132 0.68 -19.47 3.67
N LEU A 133 -0.55 -19.05 3.96
CA LEU A 133 -1.63 -19.94 4.41
C LEU A 133 -2.07 -20.92 3.31
N LYS A 134 -2.10 -20.49 2.04
CA LYS A 134 -2.33 -21.40 0.90
C LYS A 134 -1.23 -22.46 0.80
N GLY A 135 0.02 -22.10 1.10
CA GLY A 135 1.15 -23.02 1.21
C GLY A 135 0.93 -24.14 2.24
N LEU A 136 0.16 -23.87 3.30
CA LEU A 136 -0.23 -24.85 4.33
C LEU A 136 -1.41 -25.74 3.90
N LYS A 137 -1.88 -25.64 2.65
CA LYS A 137 -3.03 -26.37 2.10
C LYS A 137 -4.35 -26.08 2.82
N MET A 138 -4.48 -24.91 3.44
CA MET A 138 -5.77 -24.42 3.94
C MET A 138 -6.69 -24.06 2.77
N SER A 139 -7.98 -24.32 2.91
CA SER A 139 -8.99 -23.93 1.93
C SER A 139 -9.23 -22.41 1.93
N GLU A 140 -9.79 -21.88 0.84
CA GLU A 140 -10.09 -20.43 0.75
C GLU A 140 -11.05 -19.95 1.86
N GLN A 141 -12.01 -20.78 2.26
CA GLN A 141 -12.93 -20.46 3.36
C GLN A 141 -12.23 -20.41 4.72
N GLU A 142 -11.29 -21.33 4.96
CA GLU A 142 -10.49 -21.32 6.19
C GLU A 142 -9.58 -20.09 6.24
N ILE A 143 -8.97 -19.75 5.10
CA ILE A 143 -8.12 -18.56 4.95
C ILE A 143 -8.93 -17.28 5.19
N GLU A 144 -10.09 -17.14 4.55
CA GLU A 144 -10.98 -15.99 4.73
C GLU A 144 -11.38 -15.85 6.20
N SER A 145 -11.73 -16.96 6.86
CA SER A 145 -12.12 -16.95 8.27
C SER A 145 -10.99 -16.51 9.19
N VAL A 146 -9.74 -16.94 8.96
CA VAL A 146 -8.63 -16.55 9.84
C VAL A 146 -8.11 -15.15 9.55
N MET A 147 -8.27 -14.67 8.31
CA MET A 147 -7.86 -13.33 7.88
C MET A 147 -8.90 -12.25 8.17
N MET A 148 -10.16 -12.61 8.44
CA MET A 148 -11.24 -11.65 8.65
C MET A 148 -10.91 -10.64 9.76
N GLY A 149 -10.90 -9.36 9.40
CA GLY A 149 -10.62 -8.26 10.33
C GLY A 149 -9.16 -8.12 10.76
N ARG A 150 -8.23 -8.86 10.13
CA ARG A 150 -6.79 -8.73 10.40
C ARG A 150 -6.08 -7.85 9.39
N SER A 151 -5.04 -7.17 9.85
CA SER A 151 -4.11 -6.38 9.06
C SER A 151 -2.71 -6.58 9.61
N PHE A 152 -1.72 -6.68 8.73
CA PHE A 152 -0.33 -6.89 9.10
C PHE A 152 0.50 -5.68 8.70
N GLU A 153 1.14 -5.02 9.67
CA GLU A 153 1.96 -3.84 9.42
C GLU A 153 3.43 -4.19 9.22
N LYS A 154 3.88 -5.32 9.80
CA LYS A 154 5.28 -5.75 9.81
C LYS A 154 5.45 -7.19 9.32
N GLU A 155 6.62 -7.50 8.78
CA GLU A 155 6.94 -8.83 8.25
C GLU A 155 7.03 -9.88 9.36
N GLU A 156 7.53 -9.50 10.55
CA GLU A 156 7.66 -10.44 11.67
C GLU A 156 6.28 -10.93 12.15
N GLU A 157 5.26 -10.08 12.06
CA GLU A 157 3.87 -10.43 12.41
C GLU A 157 3.28 -11.44 11.42
N ILE A 158 3.72 -11.39 10.15
CA ILE A 158 3.30 -12.32 9.08
C ILE A 158 3.88 -13.71 9.37
N GLU A 159 5.19 -13.80 9.58
CA GLU A 159 5.87 -15.07 9.83
C GLU A 159 5.34 -15.76 11.10
N GLU A 160 5.20 -15.01 12.19
CA GLU A 160 4.67 -15.54 13.44
C GLU A 160 3.23 -16.03 13.29
N PHE A 161 2.41 -15.29 12.54
CA PHE A 161 1.02 -15.67 12.31
C PHE A 161 0.91 -16.93 11.45
N ILE A 162 1.65 -17.03 10.34
CA ILE A 162 1.66 -18.22 9.49
C ILE A 162 2.14 -19.44 10.28
N ALA A 163 3.21 -19.30 11.07
CA ALA A 163 3.73 -20.39 11.90
C ALA A 163 2.69 -20.89 12.91
N LYS A 164 2.03 -19.98 13.62
CA LYS A 164 0.95 -20.32 14.58
C LYS A 164 -0.23 -21.00 13.89
N GLN A 165 -0.66 -20.49 12.74
CA GLN A 165 -1.76 -21.12 12.00
C GLN A 165 -1.38 -22.50 11.47
N GLY A 166 -0.13 -22.69 11.02
CA GLY A 166 0.38 -24.00 10.62
C GLY A 166 0.36 -25.01 11.77
N GLU A 167 0.78 -24.61 12.97
CA GLU A 167 0.73 -25.47 14.15
C GLU A 167 -0.71 -25.84 14.53
N LEU A 168 -1.60 -24.85 14.61
CA LEU A 168 -3.03 -25.05 14.89
C LEU A 168 -3.69 -25.95 13.86
N TYR A 169 -3.45 -25.71 12.58
CA TYR A 169 -4.04 -26.48 11.50
C TYR A 169 -3.56 -27.94 11.52
N SER A 170 -2.28 -28.15 11.80
CA SER A 170 -1.71 -29.50 11.98
C SER A 170 -2.38 -30.23 13.14
N GLN A 171 -2.50 -29.58 14.31
CA GLN A 171 -3.16 -30.14 15.50
C GLN A 171 -4.63 -30.48 15.24
N ILE A 172 -5.38 -29.58 14.58
CA ILE A 172 -6.78 -29.81 14.23
C ILE A 172 -6.91 -30.98 13.26
N THR A 173 -6.07 -31.03 12.24
CA THR A 173 -6.09 -32.11 11.24
C THR A 173 -5.76 -33.45 11.89
N GLN A 174 -4.71 -33.49 12.70
CA GLN A 174 -4.32 -34.68 13.45
C GLN A 174 -5.46 -35.14 14.38
N SER A 175 -6.06 -34.22 15.16
CA SER A 175 -7.18 -34.55 16.04
C SER A 175 -8.39 -35.08 15.28
N ARG A 176 -8.71 -34.52 14.11
CA ARG A 176 -9.79 -35.03 13.23
C ARG A 176 -9.48 -36.41 12.68
N THR A 177 -8.24 -36.65 12.26
CA THR A 177 -7.80 -37.96 11.77
C THR A 177 -7.82 -38.99 12.89
N GLU A 178 -7.36 -38.65 14.08
CA GLU A 178 -7.42 -39.51 15.27
C GLU A 178 -8.87 -39.80 15.70
N ALA A 179 -9.75 -38.80 15.67
CA ALA A 179 -11.17 -39.00 15.93
C ALA A 179 -11.81 -39.92 14.88
N ALA A 180 -11.55 -39.68 13.60
CA ALA A 180 -12.07 -40.53 12.52
C ALA A 180 -11.52 -41.96 12.55
N ALA A 181 -10.24 -42.13 12.89
CA ALA A 181 -9.61 -43.44 13.05
C ALA A 181 -10.12 -44.16 14.31
N GLY A 182 -10.36 -43.41 15.40
CA GLY A 182 -10.91 -43.91 16.65
C GLY A 182 -12.39 -44.28 16.57
N GLU A 183 -13.13 -43.73 15.60
CA GLU A 183 -14.52 -44.11 15.33
C GLU A 183 -14.65 -45.48 14.66
N GLY A 184 -13.58 -46.05 14.11
CA GLY A 184 -13.58 -47.36 13.46
C GLY A 184 -14.60 -47.47 12.31
N TYR A 185 -14.65 -48.62 11.65
CA TYR A 185 -15.70 -48.92 10.68
C TYR A 185 -17.06 -48.82 11.37
N LYS A 186 -17.85 -47.77 11.06
CA LYS A 186 -19.25 -47.68 11.47
C LYS A 186 -20.05 -48.63 10.58
N PRO A 187 -20.62 -49.73 11.11
CA PRO A 187 -21.47 -50.60 10.30
C PRO A 187 -22.60 -49.76 9.72
N VAL A 188 -22.88 -49.94 8.43
CA VAL A 188 -23.87 -49.16 7.67
C VAL A 188 -25.29 -49.26 8.27
N THR A 189 -25.50 -50.20 9.20
CA THR A 189 -26.77 -50.46 9.87
C THR A 189 -26.70 -50.16 11.38
N SER A 190 -26.73 -48.87 11.73
CA SER A 190 -27.04 -48.42 13.10
C SER A 190 -28.55 -48.50 13.35
N VAL A 191 -29.07 -49.73 13.49
CA VAL A 191 -30.39 -49.99 14.08
C VAL A 191 -30.32 -51.33 14.80
N GLY A 192 -30.79 -51.38 16.05
CA GLY A 192 -30.57 -52.49 16.99
C GLY A 192 -30.80 -53.91 16.44
N ASN A 193 -29.98 -54.84 16.92
CA ASN A 193 -29.89 -56.27 16.57
C ASN A 193 -29.40 -56.60 15.14
N GLN A 194 -28.11 -56.36 14.89
CA GLN A 194 -27.41 -57.03 13.80
C GLN A 194 -27.29 -58.54 14.06
N THR A 195 -27.75 -59.35 13.11
CA THR A 195 -27.59 -60.82 13.16
C THR A 195 -26.12 -61.22 12.95
N SER A 196 -25.72 -62.40 13.42
CA SER A 196 -24.36 -62.92 13.23
C SER A 196 -23.96 -63.06 11.76
N ALA A 197 -24.93 -63.19 10.84
CA ALA A 197 -24.69 -63.22 9.40
C ALA A 197 -24.34 -61.84 8.84
N GLN A 198 -25.02 -60.77 9.28
CA GLN A 198 -24.68 -59.40 8.92
C GLN A 198 -23.25 -59.05 9.36
N LYS A 199 -22.89 -59.38 10.60
CA LYS A 199 -21.54 -59.09 11.13
C LYS A 199 -20.45 -59.75 10.30
N LYS A 200 -20.67 -60.99 9.83
CA LYS A 200 -19.70 -61.68 8.96
C LYS A 200 -19.59 -61.02 7.60
N SER A 201 -20.71 -60.62 7.01
CA SER A 201 -20.72 -59.90 5.73
C SER A 201 -19.96 -58.58 5.82
N ASP A 202 -20.22 -57.79 6.87
CA ASP A 202 -19.56 -56.50 7.08
C ASP A 202 -18.03 -56.66 7.28
N ILE A 203 -17.59 -57.71 7.99
CA ILE A 203 -16.16 -58.03 8.18
C ILE A 203 -15.52 -58.49 6.86
N GLU A 204 -16.18 -59.33 6.08
CA GLU A 204 -15.67 -59.78 4.78
C GLU A 204 -15.57 -58.63 3.76
N GLU A 205 -16.52 -57.71 3.81
CA GLU A 205 -16.53 -56.53 2.93
C GLU A 205 -15.43 -55.54 3.33
N PHE A 206 -15.20 -55.34 4.63
CA PHE A 206 -14.06 -54.57 5.14
C PHE A 206 -12.71 -55.17 4.70
N ASN A 207 -12.53 -56.49 4.84
CA ASN A 207 -11.29 -57.19 4.46
C ASN A 207 -11.06 -57.28 2.94
N LYS A 208 -12.03 -56.90 2.11
CA LYS A 208 -11.85 -56.77 0.66
C LYS A 208 -11.41 -55.36 0.25
N ALA A 209 -11.74 -54.36 1.07
CA ALA A 209 -11.44 -52.96 0.81
C ALA A 209 -10.05 -52.54 1.28
N PHE A 210 -9.42 -53.34 2.15
CA PHE A 210 -8.07 -53.17 2.70
C PHE A 210 -7.28 -54.47 2.58
#